data_AF-A0A4V6PES8-F1
#
_entry.id   AF-A0A4V6PES8-F1
#
_cell.length_a   1.000
_cell.length_b   1.000
_cell.length_c   1.000
_cell.angle_alpha   90.00
_cell.angle_beta   90.00
_cell.angle_gamma   90.00
#
_symmetry.space_group_name_H-M   'P 1'
#
loop_
_entity.id
_entity.type
_entity.pdbx_description
1 polymer ?
#
loop_
_entity_poly.entity_id
_entity_poly.type
_entity_poly.pdbx_seq_one_letter_code
_entity_poly.pdbx_strand_id
1 'polypeptide(L)'
;MPIVLMRLVHGITSRSWRAPALVLLGAFLIGWLLIAVFEEPGAKIKQPHQFVWYFFVSGTTVGYGDLFPTSAGGRIGGAIVIMAGLTAGLVLFAELTLWMAKGRTLKANGHAQLHHRRHIVTVGYDREGLRAIIGQLRADPDFAKTRVATVFWPDQLGGENPDPELYDVVAFDDTAFERACLGTRGRWWSSAAPTTRPSG
;
A
#
# COMPACT_ATOMS: atom_id res chain seq x y z
N MET A 1 -1.53 -36.45 -5.17
CA MET A 1 -1.69 -35.72 -3.88
C MET A 1 -0.90 -34.40 -3.73
N PRO A 2 0.04 -33.96 -4.59
CA PRO A 2 0.70 -32.65 -4.42
C PRO A 2 -0.05 -31.47 -5.06
N ILE A 3 -0.86 -31.72 -6.11
CA ILE A 3 -1.50 -30.65 -6.90
C ILE A 3 -2.68 -30.00 -6.15
N VAL A 4 -3.40 -30.78 -5.32
CA VAL A 4 -4.52 -30.26 -4.51
C VAL A 4 -3.99 -29.34 -3.41
N LEU A 5 -2.84 -29.67 -2.81
CA LEU A 5 -2.17 -28.83 -1.82
C LEU A 5 -1.74 -27.48 -2.43
N MET A 6 -1.12 -27.51 -3.62
CA MET A 6 -0.71 -26.29 -4.33
C MET A 6 -1.88 -25.39 -4.72
N ARG A 7 -3.03 -25.97 -5.09
CA ARG A 7 -4.26 -25.22 -5.40
C ARG A 7 -4.94 -24.63 -4.17
N LEU A 8 -4.89 -25.32 -3.03
CA LEU A 8 -5.40 -24.78 -1.77
C LEU A 8 -4.55 -23.60 -1.27
N VAL A 9 -3.22 -23.71 -1.41
CA VAL A 9 -2.27 -22.63 -1.10
C VAL A 9 -2.49 -21.41 -2.01
N HIS A 10 -2.81 -21.63 -3.29
CA HIS A 10 -3.14 -20.54 -4.23
C HIS A 10 -4.51 -19.88 -3.97
N GLY A 11 -5.53 -20.64 -3.55
CA GLY A 11 -6.87 -20.11 -3.27
C GLY A 11 -6.91 -19.23 -2.01
N ILE A 12 -6.17 -19.62 -0.97
CA ILE A 12 -6.00 -18.84 0.27
C ILE A 12 -5.13 -17.58 0.06
N THR A 13 -4.30 -17.58 -0.99
CA THR A 13 -3.45 -16.45 -1.41
C THR A 13 -4.22 -15.30 -2.08
N SER A 14 -5.51 -15.48 -2.41
CA SER A 14 -6.34 -14.40 -3.00
C SER A 14 -6.56 -13.18 -2.08
N ARG A 15 -6.21 -13.30 -0.79
CA ARG A 15 -6.25 -12.23 0.19
C ARG A 15 -4.94 -12.21 0.97
N SER A 16 -3.85 -11.83 0.31
CA SER A 16 -2.53 -11.35 0.79
C SER A 16 -2.19 -11.46 2.29
N TRP A 17 -3.04 -10.90 3.18
CA TRP A 17 -2.85 -10.85 4.62
C TRP A 17 -3.37 -12.08 5.38
N ARG A 18 -4.28 -12.87 4.80
CA ARG A 18 -4.82 -14.10 5.40
C ARG A 18 -3.81 -15.24 5.41
N ALA A 19 -3.01 -15.37 4.36
CA ALA A 19 -2.00 -16.43 4.25
C ALA A 19 -0.96 -16.40 5.39
N PRO A 20 -0.24 -15.28 5.64
CA PRO A 20 0.70 -15.20 6.76
C PRO A 20 0.00 -15.34 8.12
N ALA A 21 -1.21 -14.82 8.28
CA ALA A 21 -1.99 -14.98 9.51
C ALA A 21 -2.32 -16.46 9.82
N LEU A 22 -2.72 -17.24 8.80
CA LEU A 22 -2.99 -18.67 8.95
C LEU A 22 -1.73 -19.47 9.25
N VAL A 23 -0.60 -19.13 8.63
CA VAL A 23 0.71 -19.75 8.91
C VAL A 23 1.12 -19.50 10.35
N LEU A 24 1.03 -18.26 10.83
CA LEU A 24 1.34 -17.90 12.21
C LEU A 24 0.41 -18.58 13.20
N LEU A 25 -0.90 -18.63 12.92
CA LEU A 25 -1.86 -19.31 13.77
C LEU A 25 -1.60 -20.82 13.84
N GLY A 26 -1.32 -21.45 12.71
CA GLY A 26 -0.95 -22.88 12.65
C GLY A 26 0.32 -23.16 13.44
N ALA A 27 1.36 -22.34 13.27
CA ALA A 27 2.61 -22.47 14.00
C ALA A 27 2.44 -22.22 15.50
N PHE A 28 1.58 -21.27 15.90
CA PHE A 28 1.24 -21.01 17.28
C PHE A 28 0.61 -22.25 17.93
N LEU A 29 -0.42 -22.83 17.29
CA LEU A 29 -1.15 -23.98 17.83
C LEU A 29 -0.29 -25.24 17.87
N ILE A 30 0.44 -25.53 16.77
CA ILE A 30 1.30 -26.72 16.68
C ILE A 30 2.52 -26.57 17.60
N GLY A 31 3.15 -25.40 17.61
CA GLY A 31 4.29 -25.10 18.48
C GLY A 31 3.91 -25.21 19.96
N TRP A 32 2.76 -24.65 20.34
CA TRP A 32 2.22 -24.76 21.69
C TRP A 32 1.93 -26.22 22.07
N LEU A 33 1.26 -26.96 21.18
CA LEU A 33 0.93 -28.37 21.42
C LEU A 33 2.19 -29.21 21.67
N LEU A 34 3.22 -29.05 20.84
CA LEU A 34 4.48 -29.78 20.99
C LEU A 34 5.19 -29.42 22.29
N ILE A 35 5.24 -28.15 22.65
CA ILE A 35 5.82 -27.71 23.92
C ILE A 35 5.00 -28.23 25.11
N ALA A 36 3.67 -28.17 25.03
CA ALA A 36 2.78 -28.63 26.09
C ALA A 36 2.87 -30.14 26.33
N VAL A 37 3.11 -30.94 25.29
CA VAL A 37 3.22 -32.41 25.38
C VAL A 37 4.62 -32.85 25.80
N PHE A 38 5.68 -32.26 25.24
CA PHE A 38 7.05 -32.79 25.39
C PHE A 38 7.89 -32.10 26.47
N GLU A 39 7.57 -30.86 26.89
CA GLU A 39 8.31 -30.22 27.99
C GLU A 39 7.85 -30.73 29.36
N GLU A 40 8.76 -30.66 30.34
CA GLU A 40 8.50 -31.08 31.72
C GLU A 40 7.33 -30.31 32.36
N PRO A 41 6.53 -30.92 33.27
CA PRO A 41 5.37 -30.28 33.87
C PRO A 41 5.63 -28.93 34.57
N GLY A 42 6.86 -28.68 35.04
CA GLY A 42 7.26 -27.43 35.69
C GLY A 42 7.87 -26.37 34.76
N ALA A 43 7.99 -26.65 33.46
CA ALA A 43 8.63 -25.74 32.53
C ALA A 43 7.79 -24.46 32.34
N LYS A 44 8.38 -23.30 32.59
CA LYS A 44 7.71 -21.98 32.48
C LYS A 44 7.09 -21.77 31.09
N ILE A 45 7.75 -22.25 30.04
CA ILE A 45 7.29 -22.15 28.65
C ILE A 45 5.96 -22.88 28.38
N LYS A 46 5.51 -23.79 29.27
CA LYS A 46 4.18 -24.42 29.22
C LYS A 46 3.05 -23.56 29.78
N GLN A 47 3.35 -22.38 30.32
CA GLN A 47 2.32 -21.44 30.75
C GLN A 47 1.86 -20.60 29.55
N PRO A 48 0.54 -20.42 29.30
CA PRO A 48 0.05 -19.81 28.07
C PRO A 48 0.62 -18.41 27.81
N HIS A 49 0.70 -17.58 28.86
CA HIS A 49 1.25 -16.23 28.77
C HIS A 49 2.75 -16.23 28.43
N GLN A 50 3.52 -17.17 28.98
CA GLN A 50 4.95 -17.32 28.69
C GLN A 50 5.19 -17.80 27.27
N PHE A 51 4.35 -18.71 26.76
CA PHE A 51 4.47 -19.13 25.37
C PHE A 51 4.06 -18.04 24.38
N VAL A 52 3.04 -17.24 24.66
CA VAL A 52 2.71 -16.08 23.83
C VAL A 52 3.92 -15.15 23.72
N TRP A 53 4.61 -14.91 24.85
CA TRP A 53 5.85 -14.14 24.87
C TRP A 53 6.97 -14.81 24.06
N TYR A 54 7.24 -16.10 24.30
CA TYR A 54 8.21 -16.88 23.54
C TYR A 54 7.93 -16.88 22.02
N PHE A 55 6.66 -17.04 21.64
CA PHE A 55 6.22 -17.04 20.25
C PHE A 55 6.48 -15.70 19.58
N PHE A 56 6.19 -14.61 20.29
CA PHE A 56 6.48 -13.27 19.78
C PHE A 56 8.00 -13.08 19.61
N VAL A 57 8.78 -13.26 20.67
CA VAL A 57 10.23 -13.02 20.69
C VAL A 57 11.00 -13.90 19.69
N SER A 58 10.67 -15.20 19.63
CA SER A 58 11.33 -16.15 18.75
C SER A 58 10.81 -16.04 17.31
N GLY A 59 9.50 -15.84 17.14
CA GLY A 59 8.88 -15.65 15.82
C GLY A 59 9.35 -14.38 15.13
N THR A 60 9.61 -13.29 15.88
CA THR A 60 10.22 -12.06 15.34
C THR A 60 11.74 -12.12 15.27
N THR A 61 12.35 -13.28 15.54
CA THR A 61 13.82 -13.49 15.50
C THR A 61 14.63 -12.63 16.48
N VAL A 62 14.01 -12.11 17.54
CA VAL A 62 14.70 -11.32 18.58
C VAL A 62 15.51 -12.24 19.49
N GLY A 63 14.87 -13.30 20.00
CA GLY A 63 15.55 -14.38 20.73
C GLY A 63 16.29 -13.94 22.00
N TYR A 64 15.61 -13.35 22.99
CA TYR A 64 16.23 -12.95 24.26
C TYR A 64 16.90 -14.11 25.02
N GLY A 65 16.46 -15.34 24.80
CA GLY A 65 17.01 -16.54 25.45
C GLY A 65 16.50 -16.78 26.88
N ASP A 66 15.48 -16.04 27.31
CA ASP A 66 14.81 -16.17 28.60
C ASP A 66 13.87 -17.39 28.69
N LEU A 67 13.26 -17.76 27.56
CA LEU A 67 12.45 -18.96 27.39
C LEU A 67 12.90 -19.75 26.17
N PHE A 68 13.11 -21.06 26.34
CA PHE A 68 13.46 -21.96 25.25
C PHE A 68 13.03 -23.39 25.58
N PRO A 69 12.62 -24.19 24.58
CA PRO A 69 12.33 -25.60 24.78
C PRO A 69 13.61 -26.40 25.01
N THR A 70 13.57 -27.33 25.95
CA THR A 70 14.71 -28.19 26.31
C THR A 70 14.58 -29.59 25.73
N SER A 71 13.35 -30.08 25.58
CA SER A 71 13.00 -31.39 25.03
C SER A 71 13.18 -31.45 23.52
N ALA A 72 13.41 -32.65 22.98
CA ALA A 72 13.52 -32.85 21.53
C ALA A 72 12.24 -32.45 20.79
N GLY A 73 11.06 -32.83 21.30
CA GLY A 73 9.77 -32.47 20.71
C GLY A 73 9.45 -30.97 20.82
N GLY A 74 9.79 -30.35 21.96
CA GLY A 74 9.67 -28.91 22.14
C GLY A 74 10.55 -28.13 21.17
N ARG A 75 11.78 -28.60 20.89
CA ARG A 75 12.68 -27.99 19.89
C ARG A 75 12.13 -28.04 18.48
N ILE A 76 11.42 -29.12 18.10
CA ILE A 76 10.71 -29.18 16.82
C ILE A 76 9.60 -28.11 16.79
N GLY A 77 8.84 -27.97 17.89
CA GLY A 77 7.84 -26.92 18.03
C GLY A 77 8.43 -25.52 17.90
N GLY A 78 9.56 -25.26 18.57
CA GLY A 78 10.29 -24.00 18.47
C GLY A 78 10.80 -23.72 17.05
N ALA A 79 11.33 -24.73 16.36
CA ALA A 79 11.77 -24.59 14.97
C ALA A 79 10.61 -24.23 14.03
N ILE A 80 9.43 -24.80 14.22
CA ILE A 80 8.22 -24.44 13.47
C ILE A 80 7.85 -22.97 13.72
N VAL A 81 7.88 -22.52 14.97
CA VAL A 81 7.61 -21.11 15.34
C VAL A 81 8.59 -20.16 14.65
N ILE A 82 9.89 -20.46 14.69
CA ILE A 82 10.92 -19.61 14.08
C ILE A 82 10.75 -19.55 12.56
N MET A 83 10.58 -20.70 11.89
CA MET A 83 10.40 -20.76 10.44
C MET A 83 9.12 -20.05 9.99
N ALA A 84 8.02 -20.24 10.71
CA ALA A 84 6.76 -19.57 10.43
C ALA A 84 6.86 -18.06 10.65
N GLY A 85 7.51 -17.63 11.74
CA GLY A 85 7.75 -16.22 12.05
C GLY A 85 8.56 -15.52 10.95
N LEU A 86 9.68 -16.13 10.53
CA LEU A 86 10.51 -15.60 9.45
C LEU A 86 9.75 -15.51 8.12
N THR A 87 9.10 -16.60 7.70
CA THR A 87 8.40 -16.65 6.41
C THR A 87 7.17 -15.74 6.37
N ALA A 88 6.32 -15.77 7.40
CA ALA A 88 5.17 -14.88 7.49
C ALA A 88 5.59 -13.41 7.63
N GLY A 89 6.66 -13.13 8.39
CA GLY A 89 7.24 -11.80 8.53
C GLY A 89 7.65 -11.23 7.18
N LEU A 90 8.44 -11.98 6.39
CA LEU A 90 8.85 -11.55 5.04
C LEU A 90 7.67 -11.24 4.12
N VAL A 91 6.64 -12.09 4.12
CA VAL A 91 5.43 -11.87 3.31
C VAL A 91 4.67 -10.63 3.79
N LEU A 92 4.52 -10.43 5.09
CA LEU A 92 3.87 -9.25 5.65
C LEU A 92 4.61 -7.95 5.27
N PHE A 93 5.95 -7.97 5.30
CA PHE A 93 6.77 -6.83 4.86
C PHE A 93 6.62 -6.55 3.36
N ALA A 94 6.57 -7.58 2.52
CA ALA A 94 6.35 -7.43 1.09
C ALA A 94 4.97 -6.81 0.81
N GLU A 95 3.92 -7.30 1.48
CA GLU A 95 2.56 -6.77 1.36
C GLU A 95 2.45 -5.32 1.84
N LEU A 96 3.09 -4.97 2.95
CA LEU A 96 3.18 -3.59 3.41
C LEU A 96 3.83 -2.69 2.36
N THR A 97 4.93 -3.16 1.76
CA THR A 97 5.65 -2.42 0.71
C THR A 97 4.77 -2.24 -0.53
N LEU A 98 4.06 -3.27 -0.97
CA LEU A 98 3.14 -3.22 -2.10
C LEU A 98 1.95 -2.29 -1.83
N TRP A 99 1.41 -2.30 -0.61
CA TRP A 99 0.34 -1.38 -0.20
C TRP A 99 0.81 0.08 -0.26
N MET A 100 2.01 0.37 0.27
CA MET A 100 2.61 1.70 0.17
C MET A 100 2.91 2.10 -1.28
N ALA A 101 3.36 1.16 -2.10
CA ALA A 101 3.60 1.39 -3.53
C ALA A 101 2.29 1.69 -4.27
N LYS A 102 1.23 0.92 -4.03
CA LYS A 102 -0.09 1.10 -4.66
C LYS A 102 -0.66 2.50 -4.42
N GLY A 103 -0.53 3.03 -3.19
CA GLY A 103 -0.94 4.40 -2.89
C GLY A 103 -0.17 5.45 -3.71
N ARG A 104 1.15 5.26 -3.86
CA ARG A 104 1.99 6.14 -4.68
C ARG A 104 1.65 6.03 -6.16
N THR A 105 1.46 4.83 -6.69
CA THR A 105 1.09 4.58 -8.09
C THR A 105 -0.29 5.16 -8.43
N LEU A 106 -1.28 5.01 -7.53
CA LEU A 106 -2.60 5.62 -7.72
C LEU A 106 -2.51 7.15 -7.83
N LYS A 107 -1.65 7.77 -7.02
CA LYS A 107 -1.40 9.22 -7.09
C LYS A 107 -0.64 9.59 -8.37
N ALA A 108 0.41 8.85 -8.71
CA ALA A 108 1.24 9.12 -9.88
C ALA A 108 0.49 8.97 -11.21
N ASN A 109 -0.48 8.05 -11.28
CA ASN A 109 -1.33 7.82 -12.44
C ASN A 109 -2.61 8.67 -12.43
N GLY A 110 -2.80 9.55 -11.43
CA GLY A 110 -3.93 10.47 -11.35
C GLY A 110 -5.29 9.86 -10.99
N HIS A 111 -5.29 8.68 -10.38
CA HIS A 111 -6.51 8.06 -9.84
C HIS A 111 -6.76 8.42 -8.37
N ALA A 112 -5.81 9.07 -7.69
CA ALA A 112 -5.99 9.53 -6.33
C ALA A 112 -6.87 10.79 -6.25
N GLN A 113 -7.63 10.91 -5.16
CA GLN A 113 -8.30 12.16 -4.81
C GLN A 113 -7.25 13.15 -4.26
N LEU A 114 -7.23 14.36 -4.82
CA LEU A 114 -6.41 15.44 -4.31
C LEU A 114 -7.09 16.09 -3.10
N HIS A 115 -6.31 16.77 -2.26
CA HIS A 115 -6.81 17.49 -1.08
C HIS A 115 -6.28 18.94 -1.04
N HIS A 116 -6.03 19.52 -2.21
CA HIS A 116 -5.55 20.89 -2.31
C HIS A 116 -6.67 21.90 -2.09
N ARG A 117 -6.33 23.06 -1.53
CA ARG A 117 -7.21 24.23 -1.43
C ARG A 117 -6.48 25.42 -2.04
N ARG A 118 -7.23 26.30 -2.74
CA ARG A 118 -6.68 27.46 -3.46
C ARG A 118 -5.56 27.07 -4.44
N HIS A 119 -5.84 26.04 -5.25
CA HIS A 119 -4.95 25.57 -6.31
C HIS A 119 -5.53 25.89 -7.69
N ILE A 120 -4.68 25.84 -8.70
CA ILE A 120 -5.07 26.00 -10.10
C ILE A 120 -5.25 24.61 -10.71
N VAL A 121 -6.30 24.44 -11.51
CA VAL A 121 -6.51 23.22 -12.28
C VAL A 121 -6.44 23.54 -13.77
N THR A 122 -5.60 22.83 -14.50
CA THR A 122 -5.54 22.86 -15.96
C THR A 122 -6.29 21.66 -16.53
N VAL A 123 -6.89 21.83 -17.70
CA VAL A 123 -7.59 20.76 -18.41
C VAL A 123 -6.86 20.51 -19.72
N GLY A 124 -6.52 19.24 -19.96
CA GLY A 124 -5.64 18.84 -21.04
C GLY A 124 -4.18 18.79 -20.57
N TYR A 125 -3.44 17.86 -21.17
CA TYR A 125 -2.05 17.63 -20.85
C TYR A 125 -1.17 17.78 -22.08
N ASP A 126 -0.35 18.83 -22.04
CA ASP A 126 0.86 18.96 -22.82
C ASP A 126 2.00 19.27 -21.84
N ARG A 127 3.01 18.40 -21.79
CA ARG A 127 4.06 18.48 -20.76
C ARG A 127 4.85 19.77 -20.87
N GLU A 128 5.24 20.16 -22.08
CA GLU A 128 6.09 21.32 -22.31
C GLU A 128 5.31 22.62 -22.08
N GLY A 129 4.09 22.72 -22.62
CA GLY A 129 3.19 23.85 -22.39
C GLY A 129 2.83 24.03 -20.92
N LEU A 130 2.50 22.95 -20.21
CA LEU A 130 2.17 23.02 -18.79
C LEU A 130 3.37 23.50 -17.96
N ARG A 131 4.58 23.00 -18.24
CA ARG A 131 5.82 23.47 -17.59
C ARG A 131 6.07 24.95 -17.84
N ALA A 132 5.87 25.42 -19.07
CA ALA A 132 6.02 26.83 -19.42
C ALA A 132 5.02 27.71 -18.66
N ILE A 133 3.74 27.32 -18.63
CA ILE A 133 2.68 28.03 -17.89
C ILE A 133 3.00 28.07 -16.39
N ILE A 134 3.42 26.96 -15.80
CA ILE A 134 3.80 26.90 -14.37
C ILE A 134 5.01 27.81 -14.10
N GLY A 135 6.00 27.84 -15.00
CA GLY A 135 7.14 28.74 -14.89
C GLY A 135 6.73 30.20 -14.86
N GLN A 136 5.80 30.61 -15.72
CA GLN A 136 5.24 31.96 -15.75
C GLN A 136 4.41 32.27 -14.50
N LEU A 137 3.54 31.35 -14.08
CA LEU A 137 2.75 31.49 -12.85
C LEU A 137 3.65 31.68 -11.63
N ARG A 138 4.75 30.92 -11.53
CA ARG A 138 5.65 31.01 -10.38
C ARG A 138 6.51 32.28 -10.37
N ALA A 139 6.63 32.98 -11.50
CA ALA A 139 7.32 34.27 -11.57
C ALA A 139 6.49 35.40 -10.94
N ASP A 140 5.17 35.23 -10.82
CA ASP A 140 4.29 36.13 -10.08
C ASP A 140 4.36 35.81 -8.56
N PRO A 141 4.72 36.78 -7.70
CA PRO A 141 4.78 36.58 -6.25
C PRO A 141 3.49 36.03 -5.63
N ASP A 142 2.33 36.39 -6.20
CA ASP A 142 1.02 35.95 -5.69
C ASP A 142 0.75 34.47 -5.98
N PHE A 143 1.38 33.90 -7.02
CA PHE A 143 1.19 32.52 -7.45
C PHE A 143 2.43 31.62 -7.29
N ALA A 144 3.55 32.16 -6.81
CA ALA A 144 4.82 31.46 -6.59
C ALA A 144 4.71 30.12 -5.83
N LYS A 145 3.74 30.02 -4.90
CA LYS A 145 3.51 28.82 -4.05
C LYS A 145 2.21 28.08 -4.37
N THR A 146 1.48 28.51 -5.39
CA THR A 146 0.19 27.94 -5.73
C THR A 146 0.37 26.52 -6.29
N ARG A 147 -0.34 25.56 -5.72
CA ARG A 147 -0.37 24.18 -6.22
C ARG A 147 -1.07 24.15 -7.58
N VAL A 148 -0.57 23.34 -8.50
CA VAL A 148 -1.17 23.13 -9.82
C VAL A 148 -1.53 21.66 -9.96
N ALA A 149 -2.74 21.39 -10.41
CA ALA A 149 -3.19 20.06 -10.80
C ALA A 149 -3.62 20.07 -12.27
N THR A 150 -3.40 18.99 -12.99
CA THR A 150 -3.84 18.87 -14.38
C THR A 150 -4.74 17.67 -14.57
N VAL A 151 -5.86 17.85 -15.26
CA VAL A 151 -6.75 16.78 -15.68
C VAL A 151 -6.36 16.37 -17.10
N PHE A 152 -6.00 15.10 -17.28
CA PHE A 152 -5.49 14.58 -18.56
C PHE A 152 -6.36 13.44 -19.10
N TRP A 153 -6.44 13.33 -20.43
CA TRP A 153 -7.11 12.19 -21.08
C TRP A 153 -6.16 10.98 -21.21
N PRO A 154 -6.69 9.74 -21.23
CA PRO A 154 -5.86 8.52 -21.22
C PRO A 154 -4.81 8.41 -22.34
N ASP A 155 -5.02 9.09 -23.47
CA ASP A 155 -4.11 9.14 -24.62
C ASP A 155 -2.98 10.18 -24.48
N GLN A 156 -3.09 11.12 -23.54
CA GLN A 156 -2.15 12.24 -23.41
C GLN A 156 -0.96 11.94 -22.49
N LEU A 157 -1.13 11.08 -21.49
CA LEU A 157 -0.07 10.71 -20.55
C LEU A 157 0.00 9.19 -20.41
N GLY A 158 1.09 8.60 -20.90
CA GLY A 158 1.39 7.19 -20.73
C GLY A 158 2.14 6.91 -19.44
N GLY A 159 1.43 6.45 -18.41
CA GLY A 159 2.03 5.99 -17.14
C GLY A 159 2.08 7.07 -16.05
N GLU A 160 3.18 7.07 -15.29
CA GLU A 160 3.33 7.93 -14.10
C GLU A 160 3.64 9.38 -14.47
N ASN A 161 3.20 10.32 -13.62
CA ASN A 161 3.54 11.74 -13.74
C ASN A 161 5.07 11.95 -13.81
N PRO A 162 5.60 12.52 -14.90
CA PRO A 162 7.04 12.73 -15.05
C PRO A 162 7.59 13.87 -14.18
N ASP A 163 6.74 14.78 -13.69
CA ASP A 163 7.14 15.99 -12.98
C ASP A 163 6.34 16.22 -11.67
N PRO A 164 6.39 15.28 -10.70
CA PRO A 164 5.55 15.30 -9.50
C PRO A 164 5.81 16.49 -8.56
N GLU A 165 6.95 17.18 -8.72
CA GLU A 165 7.28 18.40 -7.95
C GLU A 165 6.64 19.68 -8.54
N LEU A 166 6.24 19.64 -9.82
CA LEU A 166 5.70 20.80 -10.51
C LEU A 166 4.18 20.84 -10.44
N TYR A 167 3.52 19.70 -10.69
CA TYR A 167 2.07 19.57 -10.72
C TYR A 167 1.64 18.16 -10.29
N ASP A 168 0.42 18.04 -9.77
CA ASP A 168 -0.26 16.75 -9.62
C ASP A 168 -1.10 16.44 -10.87
N VAL A 169 -1.34 15.17 -11.16
CA VAL A 169 -2.14 14.73 -12.31
C VAL A 169 -3.44 14.07 -11.84
N VAL A 170 -4.50 14.19 -12.64
CA VAL A 170 -5.78 13.52 -12.42
C VAL A 170 -6.26 12.93 -13.75
N ALA A 171 -6.47 11.62 -13.82
CA ALA A 171 -7.00 10.98 -15.00
C ALA A 171 -8.46 11.38 -15.20
N PHE A 172 -8.84 11.70 -16.44
CA PHE A 172 -10.20 12.09 -16.79
C PHE A 172 -11.19 10.92 -16.70
N ASP A 173 -12.23 11.10 -15.90
CA ASP A 173 -13.43 10.27 -15.78
C ASP A 173 -14.57 11.13 -15.18
N ASP A 174 -15.75 10.54 -14.96
CA ASP A 174 -16.93 11.24 -14.43
C ASP A 174 -16.69 11.88 -13.04
N THR A 175 -15.68 11.41 -12.30
CA THR A 175 -15.31 11.91 -10.96
C THR A 175 -14.08 12.81 -10.97
N ALA A 176 -13.44 13.02 -12.12
CA ALA A 176 -12.13 13.70 -12.20
C ALA A 176 -12.16 15.11 -11.63
N PHE A 177 -13.21 15.89 -11.89
CA PHE A 177 -13.34 17.25 -11.35
C PHE A 177 -13.57 17.26 -9.83
N GLU A 178 -14.26 16.26 -9.28
CA GLU A 178 -14.39 16.09 -7.83
C GLU A 178 -13.06 15.68 -7.20
N ARG A 179 -12.35 14.72 -7.80
CA ARG A 179 -10.99 14.32 -7.39
C ARG A 179 -10.00 15.48 -7.47
N ALA A 180 -10.14 16.36 -8.47
CA ALA A 180 -9.36 17.58 -8.61
C ALA A 180 -9.79 18.70 -7.66
N CYS A 181 -10.75 18.46 -6.75
CA CYS A 181 -11.25 19.43 -5.77
C CYS A 181 -11.90 20.68 -6.39
N LEU A 182 -12.52 20.56 -7.57
CA LEU A 182 -13.28 21.66 -8.22
C LEU A 182 -14.74 21.75 -7.74
N GLY A 183 -15.21 20.76 -6.96
CA GLY A 183 -16.60 20.62 -6.51
C GLY A 183 -17.08 21.58 -5.42
N THR A 184 -16.29 22.54 -4.94
CA THR A 184 -16.76 23.53 -3.96
C THR A 184 -16.18 24.92 -4.24
N ARG A 185 -16.99 25.76 -4.90
CA ARG A 185 -16.83 27.23 -5.06
C ARG A 185 -15.45 27.68 -5.60
N GLY A 186 -15.20 27.48 -6.89
CA GLY A 186 -14.13 28.16 -7.62
C GLY A 186 -14.66 28.67 -8.95
N ARG A 187 -14.44 29.96 -9.25
CA ARG A 187 -14.82 30.61 -10.51
C ARG A 187 -14.30 29.80 -11.71
N TRP A 188 -15.19 29.31 -12.55
CA TRP A 188 -14.84 28.67 -13.82
C TRP A 188 -14.48 29.74 -14.85
N TRP A 189 -13.27 29.69 -15.40
CA TRP A 189 -12.93 30.40 -16.64
C TRP A 189 -13.03 29.38 -17.77
N SER A 190 -14.17 29.36 -18.46
CA SER A 190 -14.37 28.64 -19.71
C SER A 190 -13.97 29.60 -20.83
N SER A 191 -12.84 29.36 -21.49
CA SER A 191 -12.56 29.98 -22.78
C SER A 191 -13.45 29.30 -23.82
N ALA A 192 -14.49 30.01 -24.26
CA ALA A 192 -15.43 29.55 -25.26
C ALA A 192 -14.73 29.11 -26.55
N ALA A 193 -15.10 27.92 -27.04
CA ALA A 193 -14.84 27.50 -28.41
C ALA A 193 -15.63 28.40 -29.39
N PRO A 194 -15.06 28.76 -30.56
CA PRO A 194 -15.78 29.59 -31.52
C PRO A 194 -16.89 28.76 -32.19
N THR A 195 -18.14 29.14 -31.91
CA THR A 195 -19.32 28.63 -32.61
C THR A 195 -19.50 29.43 -33.91
N THR A 196 -19.00 28.90 -35.02
CA THR A 196 -19.41 29.36 -36.35
C THR A 196 -20.77 28.73 -36.68
N ARG A 197 -21.84 29.54 -36.66
CA ARG A 197 -23.10 29.22 -37.35
C ARG A 197 -22.89 29.40 -38.85
N PRO A 198 -23.33 28.49 -39.72
CA PRO A 198 -23.59 28.83 -41.10
C PRO A 198 -24.95 29.53 -41.20
N SER A 199 -24.94 30.69 -41.85
CA SER A 199 -26.08 31.37 -42.44
C SER A 199 -26.06 31.09 -43.94
N GLY A 200 -27.19 30.63 -44.48
CA GLY A 200 -27.35 30.26 -45.89
C GLY A 200 -28.17 29.01 -46.04
#